data_AF-A0A8H3P5H5-F1
#
_entry.id   AF-A0A8H3P5H5-F1
#
_cell.length_a   1.000
_cell.length_b   1.000
_cell.length_c   1.000
_cell.angle_alpha   90.00
_cell.angle_beta   90.00
_cell.angle_gamma   90.00
#
_symmetry.space_group_name_H-M   'P 1'
#
loop_
_entity.id
_entity.type
_entity.pdbx_description
1 polymer ?
#
loop_
_entity_poly.entity_id
_entity_poly.type
_entity_poly.pdbx_seq_one_letter_code
_entity_poly.pdbx_strand_id
1 'polypeptide(L)'
;MPFACIYEAILSLDAIYHKNNICLLAICASNICVAVYAVLQYTKIEGAIDSVRASTDGMGDHLVDISRDIWIYIRPAELAVPVMLGIGTLVLVPASCRLHKDYAWAIYKCIQGNTELRLRYIAYKVYLVLIKFDFFFLVAFIVQYDLIDVHFKEPEYSLTMAFIPASLLVMVFGIYCVKAELKIAMGFIISFHVTESCCRHSV
;
A
#
# COMPACT_ATOMS: atom_id res chain seq x y z
N MET A 1 -5.53 -2.63 -14.62
CA MET A 1 -5.50 -4.10 -14.47
C MET A 1 -4.10 -4.72 -14.63
N PRO A 2 -3.40 -4.67 -15.78
CA PRO A 2 -2.10 -5.34 -15.93
C PRO A 2 -0.99 -4.72 -15.06
N PHE A 3 -1.02 -3.40 -14.87
CA PHE A 3 -0.06 -2.69 -14.02
C PHE A 3 -0.10 -3.15 -12.55
N ALA A 4 -1.28 -3.47 -12.02
CA ALA A 4 -1.44 -3.95 -10.65
C ALA A 4 -0.80 -5.33 -10.46
N CYS A 5 -1.03 -6.27 -11.39
CA CYS A 5 -0.45 -7.61 -11.33
C CYS A 5 1.08 -7.59 -11.44
N ILE A 6 1.63 -6.78 -12.36
CA ILE A 6 3.09 -6.62 -12.52
C ILE A 6 3.68 -6.02 -11.24
N TYR A 7 3.02 -5.01 -10.70
CA TYR A 7 3.47 -4.35 -9.50
C TYR A 7 3.47 -5.29 -8.28
N GLU A 8 2.39 -6.05 -8.09
CA GLU A 8 2.27 -7.03 -7.00
C GLU A 8 3.29 -8.18 -7.15
N ALA A 9 3.60 -8.60 -8.38
CA ALA A 9 4.66 -9.55 -8.67
C ALA A 9 6.06 -9.00 -8.31
N ILE A 10 6.37 -7.75 -8.64
CA ILE A 10 7.65 -7.13 -8.26
C ILE A 10 7.78 -7.02 -6.74
N LEU A 11 6.71 -6.59 -6.07
CA LEU A 11 6.71 -6.39 -4.62
C LEU A 11 6.86 -7.72 -3.87
N SER A 12 6.20 -8.79 -4.34
CA SER A 12 6.37 -10.14 -3.78
C SER A 12 7.76 -10.69 -4.00
N LEU A 13 8.38 -10.41 -5.16
CA LEU A 13 9.76 -10.82 -5.45
C LEU A 13 10.76 -10.07 -4.56
N ASP A 14 10.59 -8.76 -4.36
CA ASP A 14 11.39 -7.95 -3.43
C ASP A 14 11.27 -8.46 -1.98
N ALA A 15 10.05 -8.78 -1.55
CA ALA A 15 9.79 -9.30 -0.21
C ALA A 15 10.47 -10.66 0.05
N ILE A 16 10.46 -11.56 -0.95
CA ILE A 16 11.13 -12.86 -0.88
C ILE A 16 12.65 -12.67 -0.89
N TYR A 17 13.17 -11.82 -1.78
CA TYR A 17 14.61 -11.55 -1.89
C TYR A 17 15.19 -10.97 -0.60
N HIS A 18 14.51 -9.99 0.00
CA HIS A 18 14.92 -9.38 1.27
C HIS A 18 14.54 -10.20 2.52
N LYS A 19 13.94 -11.39 2.35
CA LYS A 19 13.43 -12.26 3.44
C LYS A 19 12.60 -11.48 4.47
N ASN A 20 11.80 -10.53 4.00
CA ASN A 20 11.05 -9.63 4.85
C ASN A 20 9.64 -10.18 5.12
N ASN A 21 9.53 -11.01 6.15
CA ASN A 21 8.27 -11.64 6.56
C ASN A 21 7.12 -10.65 6.86
N ILE A 22 7.42 -9.43 7.30
CA ILE A 22 6.41 -8.40 7.56
C ILE A 22 5.85 -7.84 6.24
N CYS A 23 6.69 -7.66 5.23
CA CYS A 23 6.26 -7.22 3.89
C CYS A 23 5.37 -8.27 3.23
N LEU A 24 5.69 -9.55 3.40
CA LEU A 24 4.87 -10.66 2.91
C LEU A 24 3.45 -10.64 3.50
N LEU A 25 3.31 -10.35 4.80
CA LEU A 25 1.99 -10.18 5.43
C LEU A 25 1.23 -8.96 4.88
N ALA A 26 1.94 -7.84 4.68
CA ALA A 26 1.34 -6.64 4.10
C ALA A 26 0.82 -6.89 2.67
N ILE A 27 1.54 -7.66 1.85
CA ILE A 27 1.09 -8.05 0.50
C ILE A 27 -0.18 -8.89 0.57
N CYS A 28 -0.24 -9.89 1.46
CA CYS A 28 -1.45 -10.70 1.62
C CYS A 28 -2.66 -9.85 2.06
N ALA A 29 -2.47 -8.95 3.03
CA ALA A 29 -3.53 -8.04 3.48
C ALA A 29 -3.99 -7.12 2.34
N SER A 30 -3.04 -6.60 1.56
CA SER A 30 -3.32 -5.78 0.38
C SER A 30 -4.13 -6.51 -0.67
N ASN A 31 -3.80 -7.76 -0.99
CA ASN A 31 -4.51 -8.53 -2.01
C ASN A 31 -5.98 -8.77 -1.60
N ILE A 32 -6.24 -9.01 -0.31
CA ILE A 32 -7.60 -9.05 0.24
C ILE A 32 -8.30 -7.69 0.08
N CYS A 33 -7.65 -6.58 0.45
CA CYS A 33 -8.23 -5.24 0.29
C CYS A 33 -8.55 -4.91 -1.17
N VAL A 34 -7.66 -5.25 -2.11
CA VAL A 34 -7.86 -5.02 -3.55
C VAL A 34 -8.99 -5.90 -4.09
N ALA A 35 -9.14 -7.14 -3.62
CA ALA A 35 -10.26 -7.99 -3.96
C ALA A 35 -11.60 -7.39 -3.48
N VAL A 36 -11.66 -6.88 -2.25
CA VAL A 36 -12.84 -6.18 -1.73
C VAL A 36 -13.12 -4.90 -2.53
N TYR A 37 -12.08 -4.13 -2.84
CA TYR A 37 -12.20 -2.91 -3.65
C TYR A 37 -12.76 -3.21 -5.04
N ALA A 38 -12.29 -4.26 -5.71
CA ALA A 38 -12.80 -4.67 -7.02
C ALA A 38 -14.31 -5.00 -6.99
N VAL A 39 -14.78 -5.63 -5.91
CA VAL A 39 -16.23 -5.88 -5.72
C VAL A 39 -17.00 -4.59 -5.51
N LEU A 40 -16.46 -3.63 -4.73
CA LEU A 40 -17.08 -2.32 -4.56
C LEU A 40 -17.12 -1.53 -5.88
N GLN A 41 -16.03 -1.57 -6.65
CA GLN A 41 -15.92 -0.89 -7.94
C GLN A 41 -17.00 -1.34 -8.92
N TYR A 42 -17.33 -2.63 -8.95
CA TYR A 42 -18.43 -3.16 -9.76
C TYR A 42 -19.75 -2.40 -9.52
N THR A 43 -20.11 -2.16 -8.26
CA THR A 43 -21.34 -1.43 -7.91
C THR A 43 -21.30 0.05 -8.26
N LYS A 44 -20.09 0.65 -8.29
CA LYS A 44 -19.91 2.06 -8.67
C LYS A 44 -20.10 2.26 -10.17
N ILE A 45 -19.58 1.33 -10.98
CA ILE A 45 -19.69 1.39 -12.44
C ILE A 45 -21.14 1.23 -12.88
N GLU A 46 -21.91 0.34 -12.24
CA GLU A 46 -23.34 0.18 -12.50
C GLU A 46 -24.10 1.51 -12.32
N GLY A 47 -23.91 2.17 -11.16
CA GLY A 47 -24.54 3.47 -10.89
C GLY A 47 -24.07 4.60 -11.81
N ALA A 48 -22.81 4.59 -12.25
CA ALA A 48 -22.29 5.56 -13.21
C ALA A 48 -22.87 5.37 -14.62
N ILE A 49 -23.13 4.14 -15.04
CA ILE A 49 -23.76 3.86 -16.33
C ILE A 49 -25.23 4.29 -16.31
N ASP A 50 -25.94 4.04 -15.22
CA ASP A 50 -27.34 4.46 -15.08
C ASP A 50 -27.49 5.99 -15.04
N SER A 51 -26.57 6.72 -14.39
CA SER A 51 -26.59 8.18 -14.39
C SER A 51 -26.31 8.77 -15.77
N VAL A 52 -25.37 8.19 -16.53
CA VAL A 52 -25.07 8.61 -17.91
C VAL A 52 -26.23 8.29 -18.86
N ARG A 53 -26.92 7.15 -18.68
CA ARG A 53 -28.13 6.80 -19.45
C ARG A 53 -29.29 7.75 -19.23
N ALA A 54 -29.44 8.27 -18.00
CA ALA A 54 -30.46 9.25 -17.63
C ALA A 54 -30.09 10.69 -18.03
N SER A 55 -28.83 10.94 -18.39
CA SER A 55 -28.35 12.26 -18.80
C SER A 55 -28.72 12.53 -20.26
N THR A 56 -29.31 13.70 -20.51
CA THR A 56 -29.71 14.17 -21.85
C THR A 56 -28.89 15.41 -22.18
N ASP A 57 -28.41 15.53 -23.42
CA ASP A 57 -27.69 16.72 -23.88
C ASP A 57 -28.62 17.95 -23.87
N GLY A 58 -28.03 19.14 -23.89
CA GLY A 58 -28.76 20.42 -23.96
C GLY A 58 -29.65 20.60 -25.21
N MET A 59 -29.63 19.64 -26.14
CA MET A 59 -30.47 19.57 -27.34
C MET A 59 -31.60 18.53 -27.27
N GLY A 60 -31.74 17.80 -26.16
CA GLY A 60 -32.80 16.80 -25.96
C GLY A 60 -32.49 15.38 -26.45
N ASP A 61 -31.32 15.18 -27.06
CA ASP A 61 -30.83 13.86 -27.46
C ASP A 61 -30.07 13.17 -26.32
N HIS A 62 -30.16 11.84 -26.27
CA HIS A 62 -29.48 11.05 -25.25
C HIS A 62 -27.99 10.93 -25.61
N LEU A 63 -27.09 11.17 -24.64
CA LEU A 63 -25.64 11.08 -24.83
C LEU A 63 -25.14 9.68 -25.21
N VAL A 64 -25.96 8.65 -24.98
CA VAL A 64 -25.66 7.24 -25.24
C VAL A 64 -26.79 6.60 -26.03
N ASP A 65 -26.42 5.84 -27.05
CA ASP A 65 -27.34 5.04 -27.87
C ASP A 65 -28.05 3.99 -26.99
N ILE A 66 -29.26 4.31 -26.53
CA ILE A 66 -30.10 3.45 -25.66
C ILE A 66 -30.39 2.10 -26.32
N SER A 67 -30.27 2.01 -27.65
CA SER A 67 -30.56 0.80 -28.41
C SER A 67 -29.51 -0.31 -28.17
N ARG A 68 -28.30 0.03 -27.72
CA ARG A 68 -27.26 -0.96 -27.41
C ARG A 68 -27.00 -1.02 -25.91
N ASP A 69 -27.28 -2.19 -25.32
CA ASP A 69 -26.98 -2.46 -23.93
C ASP A 69 -25.47 -2.75 -23.74
N ILE A 70 -24.67 -1.70 -23.54
CA ILE A 70 -23.21 -1.79 -23.36
C ILE A 70 -22.86 -2.58 -22.09
N TRP A 71 -23.76 -2.59 -21.10
CA TRP A 71 -23.57 -3.27 -19.81
C TRP A 71 -23.34 -4.77 -19.96
N ILE A 72 -24.01 -5.42 -20.92
CA ILE A 72 -23.90 -6.88 -21.10
C ILE A 72 -22.49 -7.33 -21.49
N TYR A 73 -21.71 -6.45 -22.14
CA TYR A 73 -20.34 -6.72 -22.55
C TYR A 73 -19.31 -6.38 -21.46
N ILE A 74 -19.56 -5.33 -20.67
CA ILE A 74 -18.64 -4.87 -19.60
C ILE A 74 -18.76 -5.75 -18.35
N ARG A 75 -19.98 -6.14 -17.98
CA ARG A 75 -20.27 -6.91 -16.77
C ARG A 75 -19.41 -8.18 -16.59
N PRO A 76 -19.22 -9.06 -17.59
CA PRO A 76 -18.39 -10.25 -17.42
C PRO A 76 -16.90 -9.93 -17.27
N ALA A 77 -16.41 -8.87 -17.92
CA ALA A 77 -15.01 -8.45 -17.81
C ALA A 77 -14.71 -7.90 -16.40
N GLU A 78 -15.61 -7.07 -15.85
CA GLU A 78 -15.45 -6.51 -14.51
C GLU A 78 -15.59 -7.57 -13.41
N LEU A 79 -16.43 -8.60 -13.60
CA LEU A 79 -16.56 -9.71 -12.64
C LEU A 79 -15.36 -10.69 -12.70
N ALA A 80 -14.71 -10.83 -13.86
CA ALA A 80 -13.54 -11.70 -14.00
C ALA A 80 -12.37 -11.24 -13.11
N VAL A 81 -12.25 -9.93 -12.89
CA VAL A 81 -11.21 -9.30 -12.07
C VAL A 81 -11.19 -9.80 -10.61
N PRO A 82 -12.24 -9.62 -9.79
CA PRO A 82 -12.24 -10.06 -8.40
C PRO A 82 -12.16 -11.60 -8.29
N VAL A 83 -12.67 -12.35 -9.28
CA VAL A 83 -12.55 -13.81 -9.30
C VAL A 83 -11.08 -14.23 -9.44
N MET A 84 -10.35 -13.65 -10.39
CA MET A 84 -8.92 -13.94 -10.58
C MET A 84 -8.09 -13.52 -9.36
N LEU A 85 -8.38 -12.35 -8.79
CA LEU A 85 -7.72 -11.88 -7.56
C LEU A 85 -8.03 -12.78 -6.35
N GLY A 86 -9.27 -13.26 -6.24
CA GLY A 86 -9.69 -14.19 -5.19
C GLY A 86 -8.94 -15.52 -5.28
N ILE A 87 -8.82 -16.09 -6.49
CA ILE A 87 -8.05 -17.31 -6.73
C ILE A 87 -6.56 -17.09 -6.39
N GLY A 88 -5.99 -15.96 -6.84
CA GLY A 88 -4.61 -15.59 -6.53
C GLY A 88 -4.36 -15.48 -5.02
N THR A 89 -5.28 -14.83 -4.29
CA THR A 89 -5.22 -14.71 -2.83
C THR A 89 -5.29 -16.07 -2.15
N LEU A 90 -6.18 -16.97 -2.61
CA LEU A 90 -6.33 -18.31 -2.06
C LEU A 90 -5.03 -19.14 -2.13
N VAL A 91 -4.21 -18.91 -3.16
CA VAL A 91 -2.90 -19.55 -3.32
C VAL A 91 -1.81 -18.81 -2.52
N LEU A 92 -1.84 -17.47 -2.51
CA LEU A 92 -0.82 -16.64 -1.88
C LEU A 92 -0.85 -16.74 -0.35
N VAL A 93 -2.03 -16.80 0.26
CA VAL A 93 -2.21 -16.88 1.73
C VAL A 93 -1.55 -18.12 2.34
N PRO A 94 -1.80 -19.37 1.89
CA PRO A 94 -1.16 -20.54 2.47
C PRO A 94 0.37 -20.55 2.23
N ALA A 95 0.83 -20.07 1.07
CA ALA A 95 2.26 -19.91 0.80
C ALA A 95 2.90 -18.93 1.80
N SER A 96 2.26 -17.78 2.02
CA SER A 96 2.70 -16.76 2.98
C SER A 96 2.69 -17.28 4.42
N CYS A 97 1.67 -18.02 4.83
CA CYS A 97 1.58 -18.61 6.17
C CYS A 97 2.72 -19.60 6.45
N ARG A 98 3.11 -20.42 5.47
CA ARG A 98 4.25 -21.34 5.62
C ARG A 98 5.56 -20.58 5.78
N LEU A 99 5.79 -19.61 4.91
CA LEU A 99 7.01 -18.81 4.91
C LEU A 99 7.14 -17.95 6.19
N HIS A 100 6.03 -17.41 6.68
CA HIS A 100 6.01 -16.66 7.94
C HIS A 100 6.44 -17.53 9.13
N LYS A 101 6.00 -18.79 9.20
CA LYS A 101 6.40 -19.72 10.27
C LYS A 101 7.90 -20.00 10.24
N ASP A 102 8.46 -20.26 9.06
CA ASP A 102 9.90 -20.53 8.89
C ASP A 102 10.75 -19.31 9.30
N TYR A 103 10.34 -18.10 8.90
CA TYR A 103 11.03 -16.86 9.28
C TYR A 103 10.86 -16.49 10.75
N ALA A 104 9.66 -16.67 11.32
CA ALA A 104 9.41 -16.40 12.73
C ALA A 104 10.27 -17.32 13.63
N TRP A 105 10.42 -18.58 13.23
CA TRP A 105 11.28 -19.54 13.91
C TRP A 105 12.78 -19.21 13.76
N ALA A 106 13.22 -18.79 12.57
CA ALA A 106 14.60 -18.35 12.35
C ALA A 106 14.97 -17.11 13.18
N ILE A 107 14.08 -16.12 13.26
CA ILE A 107 14.26 -14.91 14.08
C ILE A 107 14.33 -15.28 15.57
N TYR A 108 13.53 -16.24 16.01
CA TYR A 108 13.53 -16.70 17.41
C TYR A 108 14.89 -17.30 17.83
N LYS A 109 15.55 -18.04 16.94
CA LYS A 109 16.86 -18.66 17.23
C LYS A 109 18.04 -17.68 17.24
N CYS A 110 18.01 -16.65 16.41
CA CYS A 110 19.16 -15.74 16.27
C CYS A 110 19.31 -14.72 17.41
N ILE A 111 18.28 -14.48 18.23
CA ILE A 111 18.22 -13.34 19.17
C ILE A 111 17.93 -13.81 20.61
N GLN A 112 18.62 -14.84 21.10
CA GLN A 112 18.45 -15.34 22.48
C GLN A 112 19.09 -14.45 23.57
N GLY A 113 19.58 -13.25 23.25
CA GLY A 113 20.36 -12.44 24.20
C GLY A 113 19.69 -11.19 24.77
N ASN A 114 18.80 -10.50 24.04
CA ASN A 114 18.25 -9.22 24.52
C ASN A 114 16.92 -8.82 23.83
N THR A 115 15.82 -8.84 24.58
CA THR A 115 14.45 -8.64 24.08
C THR A 115 14.17 -7.19 23.65
N GLU A 116 14.81 -6.22 24.31
CA GLU A 116 14.68 -4.78 24.03
C GLU A 116 15.12 -4.41 22.61
N LEU A 117 16.31 -4.89 22.22
CA LEU A 117 16.88 -4.63 20.90
C LEU A 117 16.06 -5.28 19.79
N ARG A 118 15.49 -6.46 20.08
CA ARG A 118 14.60 -7.17 19.16
C ARG A 118 13.32 -6.39 18.88
N LEU A 119 12.67 -5.86 19.92
CA LEU A 119 11.41 -5.13 19.75
C LEU A 119 11.61 -3.86 18.91
N ARG A 120 12.69 -3.10 19.18
CA ARG A 120 13.04 -1.89 18.43
C ARG A 120 13.35 -2.19 16.96
N TYR A 121 14.07 -3.28 16.69
CA TYR A 121 14.37 -3.70 15.33
C TYR A 121 13.12 -4.16 14.56
N ILE A 122 12.21 -4.90 15.22
CA ILE A 122 10.93 -5.30 14.60
C ILE A 122 10.09 -4.07 14.32
N ALA A 123 9.95 -3.14 15.27
CA ALA A 123 9.21 -1.89 15.07
C ALA A 123 9.76 -1.06 13.90
N TYR A 124 11.08 -0.96 13.77
CA TYR A 124 11.73 -0.30 12.63
C TYR A 124 11.39 -0.97 11.29
N LYS A 125 11.44 -2.32 11.23
CA LYS A 125 11.06 -3.05 10.01
C LYS A 125 9.57 -2.90 9.68
N VAL A 126 8.69 -2.93 10.68
CA VAL A 126 7.26 -2.68 10.50
C VAL A 126 7.05 -1.28 9.92
N TYR A 127 7.68 -0.26 10.52
CA TYR A 127 7.57 1.12 10.05
C TYR A 127 8.01 1.28 8.59
N LEU A 128 9.18 0.73 8.22
CA LEU A 128 9.67 0.81 6.84
C LEU A 128 8.80 0.06 5.83
N VAL A 129 8.14 -1.03 6.23
CA VAL A 129 7.20 -1.73 5.37
C VAL A 129 5.92 -0.91 5.22
N LEU A 130 5.40 -0.36 6.33
CA LEU A 130 4.16 0.39 6.35
C LEU A 130 4.29 1.68 5.52
N ILE A 131 5.41 2.40 5.60
CA ILE A 131 5.64 3.61 4.78
C ILE A 131 5.76 3.30 3.29
N LYS A 132 6.41 2.18 2.90
CA LYS A 132 6.46 1.72 1.51
C LYS A 132 5.08 1.33 1.00
N PHE A 133 4.29 0.66 1.83
CA PHE A 133 2.94 0.20 1.50
C PHE A 133 1.96 1.37 1.37
N ASP A 134 2.01 2.31 2.31
CA ASP A 134 1.18 3.52 2.32
C ASP A 134 1.38 4.38 1.07
N PHE A 135 2.65 4.63 0.69
CA PHE A 135 2.98 5.35 -0.54
C PHE A 135 2.30 4.71 -1.77
N PHE A 136 2.32 3.38 -1.85
CA PHE A 136 1.70 2.66 -2.97
C PHE A 136 0.19 2.76 -2.98
N PHE A 137 -0.44 2.64 -1.81
CA PHE A 137 -1.90 2.78 -1.70
C PHE A 137 -2.35 4.20 -2.09
N LEU A 138 -1.59 5.21 -1.65
CA LEU A 138 -1.86 6.61 -1.95
C LEU A 138 -1.74 6.88 -3.46
N VAL A 139 -0.66 6.45 -4.10
CA VAL A 139 -0.49 6.59 -5.56
C VAL A 139 -1.58 5.85 -6.32
N ALA A 140 -1.88 4.60 -5.93
CA ALA A 140 -2.94 3.82 -6.58
C ALA A 140 -4.31 4.47 -6.45
N PHE A 141 -4.63 5.03 -5.28
CA PHE A 141 -5.86 5.78 -5.03
C PHE A 141 -5.95 7.04 -5.89
N ILE A 142 -4.88 7.84 -5.97
CA ILE A 142 -4.84 9.04 -6.82
C ILE A 142 -5.07 8.67 -8.28
N VAL A 143 -4.36 7.66 -8.80
CA VAL A 143 -4.49 7.23 -10.20
C VAL A 143 -5.91 6.75 -10.48
N GLN A 144 -6.53 5.97 -9.57
CA GLN A 144 -7.90 5.52 -9.74
C GLN A 144 -8.91 6.67 -9.68
N TYR A 145 -8.72 7.61 -8.76
CA TYR A 145 -9.54 8.80 -8.63
C TYR A 145 -9.50 9.65 -9.91
N ASP A 146 -8.31 9.92 -10.43
CA ASP A 146 -8.10 10.68 -11.67
C ASP A 146 -8.74 10.00 -12.89
N LEU A 147 -8.66 8.66 -12.97
CA LEU A 147 -9.30 7.90 -14.05
C LEU A 147 -10.84 7.90 -13.98
N ILE A 148 -11.43 7.92 -12.79
CA ILE A 148 -12.89 7.84 -12.61
C ILE A 148 -13.56 9.22 -12.75
N ASP A 149 -12.88 10.27 -12.30
CA ASP A 149 -13.44 11.61 -12.16
C ASP A 149 -12.51 12.63 -12.82
N VAL A 150 -12.59 12.71 -14.15
CA VAL A 150 -11.85 13.71 -14.93
C VAL A 150 -12.64 15.01 -14.93
N HIS A 151 -12.65 15.72 -13.79
CA HIS A 151 -13.09 17.10 -13.76
C HIS A 151 -11.93 18.02 -14.19
N PHE A 152 -11.99 18.52 -15.43
CA PHE A 152 -11.06 19.55 -15.94
C PHE A 152 -11.26 20.94 -15.30
N LYS A 153 -11.85 20.99 -14.11
CA LYS A 153 -12.12 22.25 -13.40
C LYS A 153 -10.91 22.63 -12.58
N GLU A 154 -10.22 23.67 -13.01
CA GLU A 154 -9.15 24.30 -12.22
C GLU A 154 -9.78 24.85 -10.93
N PRO A 155 -9.26 24.56 -9.72
CA PRO A 155 -7.89 24.10 -9.40
C PRO A 155 -7.72 22.61 -9.03
N GLU A 156 -8.77 21.80 -9.08
CA GLU A 156 -8.79 20.45 -8.46
C GLU A 156 -7.82 19.47 -9.14
N TYR A 157 -7.73 19.50 -10.47
CA TYR A 157 -6.82 18.64 -11.24
C TYR A 157 -5.34 18.91 -10.94
N SER A 158 -4.94 20.18 -10.86
CA SER A 158 -3.55 20.57 -10.57
C SER A 158 -3.15 20.14 -9.15
N LEU A 159 -4.08 20.23 -8.21
CA LEU A 159 -3.88 19.78 -6.83
C LEU A 159 -3.65 18.25 -6.79
N THR A 160 -4.50 17.47 -7.47
CA THR A 160 -4.39 16.00 -7.54
C THR A 160 -3.06 15.55 -8.15
N MET A 161 -2.61 16.20 -9.23
CA MET A 161 -1.30 15.94 -9.83
C MET A 161 -0.13 16.29 -8.90
N ALA A 162 -0.27 17.31 -8.05
CA ALA A 162 0.74 17.69 -7.06
C ALA A 162 0.84 16.72 -5.87
N PHE A 163 -0.22 15.95 -5.58
CA PHE A 163 -0.19 14.96 -4.49
C PHE A 163 0.78 13.80 -4.78
N ILE A 164 0.96 13.41 -6.04
CA ILE A 164 1.89 12.34 -6.43
C ILE A 164 3.34 12.67 -5.99
N PRO A 165 3.95 13.79 -6.40
CA PRO A 165 5.30 14.14 -5.94
C PRO A 165 5.33 14.49 -4.44
N ALA A 166 4.27 15.05 -3.88
CA ALA A 166 4.20 15.33 -2.43
C ALA A 166 4.28 14.05 -1.60
N SER A 167 3.56 12.99 -1.99
CA SER A 167 3.60 11.69 -1.31
C SER A 167 4.99 11.05 -1.33
N LEU A 168 5.73 11.20 -2.44
CA LEU A 168 7.11 10.74 -2.56
C LEU A 168 8.05 11.52 -1.61
N LEU A 169 7.86 12.83 -1.49
CA LEU A 169 8.63 13.66 -0.58
C LEU A 169 8.39 13.27 0.88
N VAL A 170 7.13 13.04 1.27
CA VAL A 170 6.76 12.53 2.60
C VAL A 170 7.40 11.17 2.87
N MET A 171 7.42 10.25 1.90
CA MET A 171 8.09 8.95 2.03
C MET A 171 9.59 9.12 2.31
N VAL A 172 10.29 9.94 1.52
CA VAL A 172 11.73 10.20 1.70
C VAL A 172 12.00 10.84 3.05
N PHE A 173 11.17 11.82 3.44
CA PHE A 173 11.29 12.50 4.73
C PHE A 173 11.07 11.55 5.91
N GLY A 174 10.06 10.67 5.85
CA GLY A 174 9.82 9.66 6.87
C GLY A 174 10.97 8.66 7.02
N ILE A 175 11.53 8.18 5.91
CA ILE A 175 12.73 7.31 5.93
C ILE A 175 13.93 8.06 6.54
N TYR A 176 14.10 9.34 6.22
CA TYR A 176 15.17 10.18 6.77
C TYR A 176 15.03 10.37 8.28
N CYS A 177 13.84 10.75 8.75
CA CYS A 177 13.54 10.91 10.17
C CYS A 177 13.82 9.62 10.96
N VAL A 178 13.36 8.46 10.48
CA VAL A 178 13.56 7.20 11.19
C VAL A 178 15.02 6.71 11.16
N LYS A 179 15.81 7.08 10.15
CA LYS A 179 17.27 6.89 10.19
C LYS A 179 17.97 7.83 11.18
N ALA A 180 17.43 9.02 11.42
CA ALA A 180 17.98 9.98 12.37
C ALA A 180 17.79 9.54 13.84
N GLU A 181 16.72 8.79 14.13
CA GLU A 181 16.35 8.31 15.47
C GLU A 181 17.38 7.37 16.13
N LEU A 182 18.26 6.70 15.36
CA LEU A 182 19.38 5.94 15.94
C LEU A 182 20.61 6.80 16.29
N LYS A 183 20.76 8.01 15.71
CA LYS A 183 21.82 8.95 16.11
C LYS A 183 21.42 9.76 17.34
N ILE A 184 20.15 10.14 17.46
CA ILE A 184 19.66 10.89 18.63
C ILE A 184 19.60 9.99 19.87
N ALA A 185 19.13 8.73 19.73
CA ALA A 185 19.13 7.76 20.82
C ALA A 185 20.54 7.32 21.25
N MET A 186 21.47 7.11 20.29
CA MET A 186 22.89 6.88 20.65
C MET A 186 23.52 8.11 21.29
N GLY A 187 23.25 9.32 20.79
CA GLY A 187 23.75 10.57 21.38
C GLY A 187 23.28 10.77 22.82
N PHE A 188 22.04 10.39 23.14
CA PHE A 188 21.49 10.46 24.48
C PHE A 188 22.14 9.44 25.42
N ILE A 189 22.29 8.18 24.99
CA ILE A 189 22.93 7.13 25.79
C ILE A 189 24.42 7.43 26.01
N ILE A 190 25.14 7.91 25.00
CA ILE A 190 26.56 8.30 25.13
C ILE A 190 26.71 9.52 26.05
N SER A 191 25.84 10.53 25.94
CA SER A 191 25.84 11.69 26.85
C SER A 191 25.57 11.29 28.30
N PHE A 192 24.65 10.36 28.52
CA PHE A 192 24.34 9.85 29.85
C PHE A 192 25.52 9.07 30.44
N HIS A 193 26.16 8.19 29.67
CA HIS A 193 27.32 7.40 30.11
C HIS A 193 28.59 8.26 30.33
N VAL A 194 28.77 9.33 29.54
CA VAL A 194 29.84 10.32 29.73
C VAL A 194 29.61 11.13 31.00
N THR A 195 28.35 11.52 31.28
CA THR A 195 28.00 12.24 32.51
C THR A 195 28.22 11.35 33.75
N GLU A 196 27.86 10.07 33.69
CA GLU A 196 28.09 9.11 34.78
C GLU A 196 29.60 8.83 35.02
N SER A 197 30.40 8.77 33.96
CA SER A 197 31.87 8.59 34.06
C SER A 197 32.57 9.85 34.60
N CYS A 198 32.07 11.04 34.25
CA CYS A 198 32.60 12.30 34.77
C CYS A 198 32.26 12.50 36.25
N CYS A 199 31.11 12.03 36.70
CA CYS A 199 30.69 12.11 38.11
C CYS A 199 31.48 11.14 39.01
N ARG A 200 31.94 9.99 38.49
CA ARG A 200 32.73 9.00 39.24
C ARG A 200 34.20 9.39 39.45
N HIS A 201 34.77 10.25 38.60
CA HIS A 201 36.16 10.68 38.73
C HIS A 201 36.36 11.91 39.63
N SER A 202 35.27 12.54 40.06
CA SER A 202 35.27 13.76 40.91
C SER A 202 34.94 13.49 42.39
N VAL A 203 34.93 12.22 42.82
CA VAL A 203 34.77 11.80 44.22
C VAL A 203 36.05 11.16 44.72
#